data_AF-A0A1G7ZQL1-F1
#
_entry.id   AF-A0A1G7ZQL1-F1
#
_cell.length_a   1.000
_cell.length_b   1.000
_cell.length_c   1.000
_cell.angle_alpha   90.00
_cell.angle_beta   90.00
_cell.angle_gamma   90.00
#
_symmetry.space_group_name_H-M   'P 1'
#
loop_
_entity.id
_entity.type
_entity.pdbx_description
1 polymer ?
#
loop_
_entity_poly.entity_id
_entity_poly.type
_entity_poly.pdbx_seq_one_letter_code
_entity_poly.pdbx_strand_id
1 'polypeptide(L)'
;MMNGQLKAFVEKADDDVIRLNMLDPNIYQSVASLGFLAGAEPGILTVVTTDDAHKAKVFEALQAMDVAFSDGKEWCPAEVFEFLRDMNLISGKFIRVSWSKPGDYHLAVV
;
A
#
# COMPACT_ATOMS: atom_id res chain seq x y z
N MET A 1 -16.49 -12.58 10.29
CA MET A 1 -16.75 -11.23 9.77
C MET A 1 -15.52 -10.40 10.11
N MET A 2 -14.56 -10.28 9.19
CA MET A 2 -13.41 -9.41 9.41
C MET A 2 -13.87 -7.99 9.12
N ASN A 3 -14.44 -7.33 10.14
CA ASN A 3 -14.59 -5.87 10.14
C ASN A 3 -13.21 -5.24 10.36
N GLY A 4 -12.25 -5.57 9.49
CA GLY A 4 -10.97 -4.89 9.43
C GLY A 4 -11.24 -3.48 8.95
N GLN A 5 -11.27 -2.52 9.86
CA GLN A 5 -11.24 -1.12 9.47
C GLN A 5 -9.97 -0.91 8.67
N LEU A 6 -10.14 -0.66 7.37
CA LEU A 6 -9.06 -0.30 6.47
C LEU A 6 -8.33 0.90 7.06
N LYS A 7 -7.10 0.71 7.53
CA LYS A 7 -6.30 1.77 8.16
C LYS A 7 -5.69 2.69 7.10
N ALA A 8 -5.18 2.08 6.05
CA ALA A 8 -4.68 2.77 4.87
C ALA A 8 -4.62 1.79 3.70
N PHE A 9 -4.50 2.34 2.51
CA PHE A 9 -4.26 1.57 1.32
C PHE A 9 -3.29 2.26 0.38
N VAL A 10 -2.47 1.48 -0.30
CA VAL A 10 -1.66 1.96 -1.42
C VAL A 10 -2.60 2.20 -2.59
N GLU A 11 -2.65 3.44 -3.06
CA GLU A 11 -3.50 3.86 -4.17
C GLU A 11 -2.78 3.68 -5.51
N LYS A 12 -1.46 3.91 -5.55
CA LYS A 12 -0.66 3.88 -6.77
C LYS A 12 0.80 3.52 -6.48
N ALA A 13 1.42 2.70 -7.33
CA ALA A 13 2.81 2.28 -7.22
C ALA A 13 3.43 1.87 -8.58
N ASP A 14 2.98 2.47 -9.67
CA ASP A 14 3.39 2.18 -11.06
C ASP A 14 4.86 2.57 -11.36
N ASP A 15 5.40 3.58 -10.68
CA ASP A 15 6.75 4.11 -10.91
C ASP A 15 7.64 3.95 -9.66
N ASP A 16 8.67 4.78 -9.54
CA ASP A 16 9.50 4.92 -8.34
C ASP A 16 8.78 5.71 -7.22
N VAL A 17 7.48 5.95 -7.36
CA VAL A 17 6.67 6.66 -6.37
C VAL A 17 5.53 5.77 -5.89
N ILE A 18 5.46 5.58 -4.58
CA ILE A 18 4.35 4.89 -3.91
C ILE A 18 3.46 5.94 -3.29
N ARG A 19 2.19 5.96 -3.70
CA ARG A 19 1.14 6.82 -3.16
C ARG A 19 0.24 6.01 -2.23
N LEU A 20 0.19 6.41 -0.98
CA LEU A 20 -0.59 5.78 0.09
C LEU A 20 -1.69 6.73 0.53
N ASN A 21 -2.91 6.21 0.60
CA ASN A 21 -4.07 6.89 1.13
C ASN A 21 -4.30 6.43 2.58
N MET A 22 -4.13 7.35 3.52
CA MET A 22 -4.29 7.12 4.94
C MET A 22 -5.71 7.44 5.39
N LEU A 23 -6.36 6.46 5.98
CA LEU A 23 -7.69 6.60 6.59
C LEU A 23 -7.60 6.73 8.11
N ASP A 24 -6.63 6.05 8.73
CA ASP A 24 -6.38 6.07 10.16
C ASP A 24 -5.09 6.84 10.50
N PRO A 25 -5.17 7.94 11.26
CA PRO A 25 -4.00 8.75 11.58
C PRO A 25 -3.02 8.09 12.56
N ASN A 26 -3.39 7.00 13.26
CA ASN A 26 -2.48 6.38 14.23
C ASN A 26 -1.30 5.68 13.55
N ILE A 27 -1.43 5.30 12.27
CA ILE A 27 -0.33 4.69 11.53
C ILE A 27 0.66 5.74 10.98
N TYR A 28 0.34 7.04 11.06
CA TYR A 28 1.13 8.12 10.47
C TYR A 28 2.60 8.07 10.88
N GLN A 29 2.87 7.89 12.17
CA GLN A 29 4.23 7.90 12.67
C GLN A 29 5.06 6.72 12.12
N SER A 30 4.41 5.57 11.93
CA SER A 30 5.03 4.38 11.35
C SER A 30 5.32 4.55 9.86
N VAL A 31 4.36 5.06 9.07
CA VAL A 31 4.61 5.34 7.63
C VAL A 31 5.59 6.48 7.42
N ALA A 32 5.54 7.55 8.22
CA ALA A 32 6.51 8.64 8.15
C ALA A 32 7.94 8.14 8.43
N SER A 33 8.09 7.14 9.30
CA SER A 33 9.39 6.50 9.58
C SER A 33 9.93 5.68 8.40
N LEU A 34 9.08 5.29 7.45
CA LEU A 34 9.46 4.67 6.18
C LEU A 34 9.85 5.69 5.11
N GLY A 35 9.79 6.99 5.41
CA GLY A 35 10.11 8.06 4.47
C GLY A 35 8.91 8.60 3.69
N PHE A 36 7.68 8.20 4.04
CA PHE A 36 6.48 8.82 3.46
C PHE A 36 6.36 10.28 3.87
N LEU A 37 6.11 11.14 2.89
CA LEU A 37 5.89 12.57 3.06
C LEU A 37 4.42 12.90 2.75
N ALA A 38 3.85 13.84 3.50
CA ALA A 38 2.53 14.38 3.21
C ALA A 38 2.51 15.01 1.81
N GLY A 39 1.63 14.51 0.96
CA GLY A 39 1.40 15.05 -0.38
C GLY A 39 0.63 16.37 -0.32
N ALA A 40 0.25 16.86 -1.51
CA ALA A 40 -0.57 18.07 -1.64
C ALA A 40 -1.99 17.90 -1.06
N GLU A 41 -2.47 16.65 -0.96
CA GLU A 41 -3.81 16.32 -0.49
C GLU A 41 -3.78 15.79 0.95
N PRO A 42 -4.68 16.25 1.84
CA PRO A 42 -4.73 15.76 3.21
C PRO A 42 -5.08 14.27 3.25
N GLY A 43 -4.29 13.49 3.98
CA GLY A 43 -4.43 12.02 4.06
C GLY A 43 -3.70 11.26 2.95
N ILE A 44 -3.15 11.94 1.95
CA ILE A 44 -2.29 11.30 0.95
C ILE A 44 -0.83 11.45 1.34
N LEU A 45 -0.13 10.32 1.34
CA LEU A 45 1.29 10.24 1.57
C LEU A 45 1.98 9.68 0.34
N THR A 46 3.19 10.16 0.06
CA THR A 46 4.02 9.63 -1.02
C THR A 46 5.42 9.37 -0.53
N VAL A 47 6.00 8.25 -0.97
CA VAL A 47 7.44 7.98 -0.81
C VAL A 47 8.03 7.70 -2.17
N VAL A 48 9.25 8.18 -2.38
CA VAL A 48 10.05 7.89 -3.56
C VAL A 48 10.95 6.73 -3.19
N THR A 49 10.90 5.66 -3.97
CA THR A 49 11.81 4.52 -3.83
C THR A 49 13.11 4.85 -4.56
N THR A 50 13.98 3.89 -4.81
CA THR A 50 15.16 4.13 -5.67
C THR A 50 15.40 2.93 -6.57
N ASP A 51 15.08 1.76 -6.02
CA ASP A 51 15.23 0.45 -6.65
C ASP A 51 14.12 -0.47 -6.14
N ASP A 52 13.88 -1.57 -6.87
CA ASP A 52 12.88 -2.59 -6.51
C ASP A 52 13.09 -3.16 -5.10
N ALA A 53 14.34 -3.30 -4.65
CA ALA A 53 14.66 -3.76 -3.31
C ALA A 53 14.21 -2.76 -2.23
N HIS A 54 14.29 -1.45 -2.50
CA HIS A 54 13.79 -0.43 -1.59
C HIS A 54 12.25 -0.45 -1.58
N LYS A 55 11.64 -0.59 -2.76
CA LYS A 55 10.19 -0.74 -2.93
C LYS A 55 9.64 -1.94 -2.17
N ALA A 56 10.30 -3.08 -2.26
CA ALA A 56 9.96 -4.29 -1.52
C ALA A 56 10.01 -4.10 0.01
N LYS A 57 11.05 -3.43 0.54
CA LYS A 57 11.13 -3.12 1.98
C LYS A 57 9.98 -2.23 2.45
N VAL A 58 9.63 -1.23 1.64
CA VAL A 58 8.47 -0.36 1.94
C VAL A 58 7.19 -1.19 1.94
N PHE A 59 6.98 -2.03 0.91
CA PHE A 59 5.80 -2.88 0.80
C PHE A 59 5.69 -3.89 1.95
N GLU A 60 6.79 -4.50 2.36
CA GLU A 60 6.84 -5.44 3.48
C GLU A 60 6.47 -4.75 4.80
N ALA A 61 6.97 -3.54 5.03
CA ALA A 61 6.61 -2.76 6.21
C ALA A 61 5.13 -2.37 6.21
N LEU A 62 4.58 -1.96 5.05
CA LEU A 62 3.16 -1.67 4.90
C LEU A 62 2.30 -2.91 5.15
N GLN A 63 2.68 -4.06 4.61
CA GLN A 63 2.04 -5.35 4.84
C GLN A 63 2.04 -5.71 6.34
N ALA A 64 3.18 -5.55 7.03
CA ALA A 64 3.27 -5.80 8.47
C ALA A 64 2.36 -4.88 9.31
N MET A 65 1.99 -3.71 8.76
CA MET A 65 1.08 -2.75 9.36
C MET A 65 -0.41 -3.00 9.02
N ASP A 66 -0.72 -4.07 8.29
CA ASP A 66 -2.06 -4.40 7.81
C ASP A 66 -2.60 -3.36 6.79
N VAL A 67 -1.69 -2.72 6.05
CA VAL A 67 -2.04 -1.80 4.96
C VAL A 67 -2.45 -2.60 3.73
N ALA A 68 -3.54 -2.17 3.09
CA ALA A 68 -4.04 -2.83 1.89
C ALA A 68 -3.41 -2.28 0.61
N PHE A 69 -3.44 -3.05 -0.47
CA PHE A 69 -2.95 -2.67 -1.78
C PHE A 69 -4.14 -2.62 -2.74
N SER A 70 -4.34 -1.48 -3.42
CA SER A 70 -5.43 -1.32 -4.36
C SER A 70 -5.30 -2.27 -5.56
N ASP A 71 -6.46 -2.78 -5.97
CA ASP A 71 -6.66 -3.52 -7.22
C ASP A 71 -7.41 -2.60 -8.19
N GLY A 72 -6.91 -2.45 -9.42
CA GLY A 72 -7.41 -1.47 -10.37
C GLY A 72 -6.98 -1.74 -11.81
N LYS A 73 -7.16 -0.75 -12.69
CA LYS A 73 -6.68 -0.81 -14.06
C LYS A 73 -5.31 -0.13 -14.13
N GLU A 74 -4.34 -0.84 -14.71
CA GLU A 74 -2.97 -0.42 -15.00
C GLU A 74 -2.01 -0.54 -13.80
N TRP A 75 -0.96 -1.36 -13.94
CA TRP A 75 0.12 -1.66 -12.96
C TRP A 75 -0.24 -1.34 -11.51
N CYS A 76 -1.18 -2.11 -10.97
CA CYS A 76 -1.72 -1.83 -9.66
C CYS A 76 -0.75 -2.24 -8.55
N PRO A 77 -0.83 -1.61 -7.37
CA PRO A 77 0.06 -1.94 -6.26
C PRO A 77 -0.05 -3.41 -5.83
N ALA A 78 -1.21 -4.07 -6.03
CA ALA A 78 -1.33 -5.51 -5.88
C ALA A 78 -0.44 -6.29 -6.89
N GLU A 79 -0.47 -5.95 -8.18
CA GLU A 79 0.37 -6.58 -9.21
C GLU A 79 1.85 -6.30 -8.97
N VAL A 80 2.20 -5.09 -8.53
CA VAL A 80 3.57 -4.71 -8.17
C VAL A 80 4.07 -5.55 -7.00
N PHE A 81 3.22 -5.80 -5.99
CA PHE A 81 3.57 -6.70 -4.89
C PHE A 81 3.88 -8.11 -5.41
N GLU A 82 3.03 -8.64 -6.29
CA GLU A 82 3.23 -9.96 -6.88
C GLU A 82 4.50 -10.04 -7.73
N PHE A 83 4.81 -8.98 -8.49
CA PHE A 83 6.05 -8.87 -9.26
C PHE A 83 7.28 -8.89 -8.34
N LEU A 84 7.27 -8.10 -7.25
CA LEU A 84 8.35 -8.11 -6.27
C LEU A 84 8.50 -9.48 -5.57
N ARG A 85 7.38 -10.19 -5.38
CA ARG A 85 7.36 -11.55 -4.82
C ARG A 85 7.97 -12.56 -5.79
N ASP A 86 7.66 -12.45 -7.08
CA ASP A 86 8.26 -13.28 -8.14
C ASP A 86 9.79 -13.08 -8.21
N MET A 87 10.24 -11.82 -8.04
CA MET A 87 11.65 -11.47 -7.90
C MET A 87 12.31 -11.93 -6.59
N ASN A 88 11.58 -12.59 -5.69
CA ASN A 88 12.07 -13.02 -4.37
C ASN A 88 12.50 -11.87 -3.44
N LEU A 89 11.98 -10.64 -3.68
CA LEU A 89 12.32 -9.46 -2.87
C LEU A 89 11.38 -9.28 -1.68
N ILE A 90 10.15 -9.80 -1.77
CA ILE A 90 9.14 -9.76 -0.72
C ILE A 90 8.46 -11.12 -0.59
N SER A 91 7.89 -11.40 0.57
CA SER A 91 7.20 -12.66 0.85
C SER A 91 5.99 -12.48 1.75
N GLY A 92 5.13 -13.49 1.77
CA GLY A 92 3.92 -13.50 2.57
C GLY A 92 2.67 -13.05 1.80
N LYS A 93 1.59 -12.90 2.57
CA LYS A 93 0.26 -12.55 2.07
C LYS A 93 -0.02 -11.09 2.30
N PHE A 94 -0.68 -10.44 1.37
CA PHE A 94 -1.05 -9.03 1.51
C PHE A 94 -2.57 -8.89 1.48
N ILE A 95 -3.04 -7.76 2.00
CA ILE A 95 -4.46 -7.42 1.90
C ILE A 95 -4.64 -6.68 0.59
N ARG A 96 -5.43 -7.24 -0.30
CA ARG A 96 -5.89 -6.56 -1.49
C ARG A 96 -7.18 -5.82 -1.17
N VAL A 97 -7.27 -4.55 -1.56
CA VAL A 97 -8.49 -3.76 -1.46
C VAL A 97 -9.04 -3.45 -2.84
N SER A 98 -10.32 -3.73 -3.01
CA SER A 98 -11.10 -3.37 -4.20
C SER A 98 -12.34 -2.61 -3.74
N TRP A 99 -12.79 -1.61 -4.48
CA TRP A 99 -14.03 -0.90 -4.14
C TRP A 99 -14.84 -0.62 -5.39
N SER A 100 -16.16 -0.77 -5.27
CA SER A 100 -17.09 -0.39 -6.36
C SER A 100 -17.51 1.08 -6.25
N LYS A 101 -17.48 1.64 -5.03
CA LYS A 101 -17.82 3.02 -4.71
C LYS A 101 -16.94 3.53 -3.57
N PRO A 102 -16.62 4.83 -3.50
CA PRO A 102 -15.91 5.40 -2.37
C PRO A 102 -16.65 5.11 -1.05
N GLY A 103 -15.95 4.52 -0.09
CA GLY A 103 -16.52 4.08 1.20
C GLY A 103 -16.99 2.62 1.25
N ASP A 104 -17.05 1.92 0.11
CA ASP A 104 -17.43 0.51 0.03
C ASP A 104 -16.21 -0.36 -0.33
N TYR A 105 -15.33 -0.52 0.66
CA TYR A 105 -14.07 -1.24 0.51
C TYR A 105 -14.24 -2.73 0.77
N HIS A 106 -13.89 -3.56 -0.21
CA HIS A 106 -13.79 -5.00 -0.11
C HIS A 106 -12.33 -5.39 0.10
N LEU A 107 -12.04 -6.03 1.23
CA LEU A 107 -10.71 -6.52 1.58
C LEU A 107 -10.63 -8.03 1.36
N ALA A 108 -9.59 -8.49 0.67
CA ALA A 108 -9.30 -9.90 0.44
C ALA A 108 -7.83 -10.17 0.74
N VAL A 109 -7.53 -11.22 1.50
CA VAL A 109 -6.15 -11.66 1.74
C VAL A 109 -5.69 -12.51 0.56
N VAL A 110 -4.58 -12.13 -0.08
CA VAL A 110 -3.94 -12.81 -1.22
C VAL A 110 -2.60 -13.35 -0.78
#